data_AF-A0A951CW20-F1
#
_entry.id   AF-A0A951CW20-F1
#
_cell.length_a   1.000
_cell.length_b   1.000
_cell.length_c   1.000
_cell.angle_alpha   90.00
_cell.angle_beta   90.00
_cell.angle_gamma   90.00
#
_symmetry.space_group_name_H-M   'P 1'
#
loop_
_entity.id
_entity.type
_entity.pdbx_description
1 polymer ?
#
loop_
_entity_poly.entity_id
_entity_poly.type
_entity_poly.pdbx_seq_one_letter_code
_entity_poly.pdbx_strand_id
1 'polypeptide(L)'
;LVRAYFFPSYNYFGFFPWAAFLAFGMVAGSVIRTVKAEEMSRAMLWTLTIGIGLALAAHQLSNMPYSLYAKSDFWLNSPAMILIKLGVVLALLAVAYLWVNLGAAQKWSLFRQFGTTSLLVYWVHIELVYGRWFGIWKQALSVGQVLIYTAVLIALMAALSLARTRWKSIWAVLKPTPLPQPRRASGD
;
A
#
# COMPACT_ATOMS: atom_id res chain seq x y z
N LEU A 1 28.90 9.96 -11.27
CA LEU A 1 27.66 10.02 -10.44
C LEU A 1 26.44 10.48 -11.26
N VAL A 2 26.45 11.63 -11.93
CA VAL A 2 25.28 12.12 -12.73
C VAL A 2 24.77 11.11 -13.77
N ARG A 3 25.67 10.41 -14.47
CA ARG A 3 25.30 9.34 -15.42
C ARG A 3 24.51 8.20 -14.77
N ALA A 4 24.75 7.88 -13.50
CA ALA A 4 24.04 6.81 -12.78
C ALA A 4 22.60 7.19 -12.39
N TYR A 5 22.26 8.49 -12.38
CA TYR A 5 20.88 8.95 -12.18
C TYR A 5 19.99 8.70 -13.41
N PHE A 6 20.57 8.84 -14.61
CA PHE A 6 19.88 8.66 -15.89
C PHE A 6 19.97 7.23 -16.42
N PHE A 7 21.06 6.51 -16.12
CA PHE A 7 21.27 5.13 -16.53
C PHE A 7 21.34 4.23 -15.29
N PRO A 8 20.24 3.53 -14.95
CA PRO A 8 20.22 2.57 -13.87
C PRO A 8 21.29 1.49 -14.06
N SER A 9 21.93 1.12 -12.97
CA SER A 9 22.85 -0.01 -12.89
C SER A 9 22.54 -0.82 -11.65
N TYR A 10 22.88 -2.10 -11.61
CA TYR A 10 22.62 -2.95 -10.43
C TYR A 10 23.19 -2.39 -9.12
N ASN A 11 24.23 -1.55 -9.19
CA ASN A 11 24.91 -0.97 -8.04
C ASN A 11 24.36 0.40 -7.63
N TYR A 12 23.53 1.06 -8.47
CA TYR A 12 23.05 2.42 -8.23
C TYR A 12 21.58 2.58 -8.59
N PHE A 13 20.81 3.14 -7.66
CA PHE A 13 19.40 3.44 -7.85
C PHE A 13 19.21 4.56 -8.89
N GLY A 14 18.69 4.21 -10.07
CA GLY A 14 18.38 5.17 -11.11
C GLY A 14 17.08 5.93 -10.81
N PHE A 15 17.13 7.26 -10.92
CA PHE A 15 15.98 8.11 -10.61
C PHE A 15 14.86 8.01 -11.65
N PHE A 16 15.21 7.88 -12.93
CA PHE A 16 14.27 8.04 -14.04
C PHE A 16 13.17 6.96 -14.13
N PRO A 17 13.44 5.65 -13.91
CA PRO A 17 12.37 4.64 -13.85
C PRO A 17 11.44 4.82 -12.64
N TRP A 18 11.98 5.31 -11.52
CA TRP A 18 11.25 5.38 -10.27
C TRP A 18 10.42 6.66 -10.12
N ALA A 19 10.93 7.79 -10.62
CA ALA A 19 10.22 9.07 -10.65
C ALA A 19 8.92 8.98 -11.46
N ALA A 20 8.87 8.12 -12.48
CA ALA A 20 7.68 7.87 -13.27
C ALA A 20 6.48 7.43 -12.39
N PHE A 21 6.70 6.56 -11.39
CA PHE A 21 5.62 6.11 -10.50
C PHE A 21 5.02 7.25 -9.68
N LEU A 22 5.83 8.23 -9.29
CA LEU A 22 5.34 9.41 -8.57
C LEU A 22 4.44 10.26 -9.47
N ALA A 23 4.85 10.50 -10.72
CA ALA A 23 4.04 11.21 -11.70
C ALA A 23 2.71 10.50 -11.99
N PHE A 24 2.75 9.19 -12.25
CA PHE A 24 1.54 8.38 -12.46
C PHE A 24 0.62 8.38 -11.23
N GLY A 25 1.18 8.29 -10.03
CA GLY A 25 0.42 8.39 -8.78
C GLY A 25 -0.27 9.74 -8.61
N MET A 26 0.41 10.84 -8.93
CA MET A 26 -0.19 12.18 -8.89
C MET A 26 -1.34 12.33 -9.90
N VAL A 27 -1.18 11.81 -11.12
CA VAL A 27 -2.25 11.83 -12.14
C VAL A 27 -3.45 11.00 -11.67
N ALA A 28 -3.22 9.75 -11.23
CA ALA A 28 -4.30 8.88 -10.76
C ALA A 28 -5.04 9.49 -9.56
N GLY A 29 -4.32 10.03 -8.57
CA GLY A 29 -4.93 10.69 -7.41
C GLY A 29 -5.72 11.95 -7.78
N SER A 30 -5.23 12.73 -8.74
CA SER A 30 -5.93 13.91 -9.25
C SER A 30 -7.21 13.54 -9.99
N VAL A 31 -7.17 12.52 -10.85
CA VAL A 31 -8.35 12.01 -11.56
C VAL A 31 -9.40 11.54 -10.55
N ILE A 32 -9.02 10.72 -9.57
CA ILE A 32 -9.96 10.20 -8.55
C ILE A 32 -10.63 11.34 -7.77
N ARG A 33 -9.90 12.44 -7.50
CA ARG A 33 -10.45 13.60 -6.80
C ARG A 33 -11.51 14.35 -7.60
N THR A 34 -11.48 14.27 -8.93
CA THR A 34 -12.47 14.92 -9.82
C THR A 34 -13.73 14.10 -10.03
N VAL A 35 -13.72 12.80 -9.73
CA VAL A 35 -14.84 11.89 -9.95
C VAL A 35 -15.89 12.05 -8.85
N LYS A 36 -17.16 12.22 -9.24
CA LYS A 36 -18.30 12.27 -8.30
C LYS A 36 -18.53 10.91 -7.64
N ALA A 37 -19.02 10.92 -6.39
CA ALA A 37 -19.27 9.69 -5.63
C ALA A 37 -20.21 8.70 -6.34
N GLU A 38 -21.23 9.21 -7.04
CA GLU A 38 -22.19 8.41 -7.82
C GLU A 38 -21.52 7.65 -8.98
N GLU A 39 -20.48 8.24 -9.58
CA GLU A 39 -19.76 7.67 -10.72
C GLU A 39 -18.51 6.88 -10.31
N MET A 40 -18.17 6.85 -9.03
CA MET A 40 -16.94 6.23 -8.52
C MET A 40 -16.86 4.75 -8.87
N SER A 41 -17.99 4.02 -8.82
CA SER A 41 -18.07 2.62 -9.24
C SER A 41 -17.67 2.44 -10.71
N ARG A 42 -18.20 3.30 -11.58
CA ARG A 42 -17.89 3.28 -13.02
C ARG A 42 -16.44 3.65 -13.29
N ALA A 43 -15.92 4.68 -12.62
CA ALA A 43 -14.52 5.09 -12.72
C ALA A 43 -13.55 3.99 -12.27
N MET A 44 -13.89 3.26 -11.20
CA MET A 44 -13.08 2.14 -10.71
C MET A 44 -13.11 0.94 -11.65
N LEU A 45 -14.26 0.67 -12.29
CA LEU A 45 -14.35 -0.36 -13.33
C LEU A 45 -13.49 0.01 -14.55
N TRP A 46 -13.54 1.26 -15.01
CA TRP A 46 -12.63 1.73 -16.07
C TRP A 46 -11.17 1.65 -15.65
N THR A 47 -10.85 2.01 -14.40
CA THR A 47 -9.48 1.91 -13.86
C THR A 47 -8.99 0.46 -13.85
N LEU A 48 -9.86 -0.50 -13.51
CA LEU A 48 -9.56 -1.93 -13.57
C LEU A 48 -9.29 -2.38 -15.01
N THR A 49 -10.18 -2.04 -15.94
CA THR A 49 -10.06 -2.43 -17.35
C THR A 49 -8.81 -1.82 -17.99
N ILE A 50 -8.53 -0.54 -17.71
CA ILE A 50 -7.31 0.16 -18.17
C ILE A 50 -6.08 -0.49 -17.53
N GLY A 51 -6.11 -0.80 -16.24
CA GLY A 51 -4.99 -1.42 -15.53
C GLY A 51 -4.63 -2.80 -16.09
N ILE A 52 -5.64 -3.66 -16.29
CA ILE A 52 -5.46 -4.99 -16.89
C ILE A 52 -5.00 -4.87 -18.34
N GLY A 53 -5.66 -4.00 -19.13
CA GLY A 53 -5.30 -3.76 -20.53
C GLY A 53 -3.87 -3.27 -20.68
N LEU A 54 -3.43 -2.35 -19.82
CA LEU A 54 -2.06 -1.83 -19.81
C LEU A 54 -1.04 -2.91 -19.44
N ALA A 55 -1.33 -3.73 -18.43
CA ALA A 55 -0.44 -4.82 -18.02
C ALA A 55 -0.30 -5.88 -19.12
N LEU A 56 -1.40 -6.29 -19.75
CA LEU A 56 -1.39 -7.26 -20.85
C LEU A 56 -0.72 -6.68 -22.10
N ALA A 57 -1.04 -5.45 -22.49
CA ALA A 57 -0.41 -4.79 -23.64
C ALA A 57 1.11 -4.67 -23.43
N ALA A 58 1.55 -4.25 -22.23
CA ALA A 58 2.96 -4.16 -21.90
C ALA A 58 3.66 -5.53 -21.85
N HIS A 59 2.97 -6.57 -21.38
CA HIS A 59 3.48 -7.95 -21.43
C HIS A 59 3.65 -8.45 -22.87
N GLN A 60 2.65 -8.23 -23.73
CA GLN A 60 2.73 -8.63 -25.14
C GLN A 60 3.81 -7.85 -25.90
N LEU A 61 3.93 -6.54 -25.65
CA LEU A 61 5.01 -5.72 -26.19
C LEU A 61 6.38 -6.18 -25.71
N SER A 62 6.49 -6.70 -24.48
CA SER A 62 7.74 -7.26 -23.96
C SER A 62 8.12 -8.60 -24.59
N ASN A 63 7.15 -9.38 -25.07
CA ASN A 63 7.38 -10.65 -25.76
C ASN A 63 7.59 -10.49 -27.28
N MET A 64 7.39 -9.28 -27.82
CA MET A 64 7.68 -8.99 -29.22
C MET A 64 9.19 -8.81 -29.44
N PRO A 65 9.75 -9.34 -30.55
CA PRO A 65 11.18 -9.27 -30.87
C PRO A 65 11.68 -7.85 -31.21
N TYR A 66 10.80 -6.84 -31.25
CA TYR A 66 11.14 -5.45 -31.52
C TYR A 66 11.49 -4.72 -30.22
N SER A 67 12.76 -4.75 -29.84
CA SER A 67 13.26 -3.92 -28.74
C SER A 67 13.37 -2.46 -29.21
N LEU A 68 12.46 -1.60 -28.75
CA LEU A 68 12.52 -0.13 -28.94
C LEU A 68 13.83 0.50 -28.40
N TYR A 69 14.57 -0.24 -27.58
CA TYR A 69 15.87 0.16 -27.02
C TYR A 69 16.99 -0.79 -27.47
N ALA A 70 18.11 -0.25 -27.95
CA ALA A 70 19.25 -1.04 -28.46
C ALA A 70 19.90 -1.97 -27.41
N LYS A 71 19.71 -1.70 -26.12
CA LYS A 71 20.01 -2.59 -24.99
C LYS A 71 18.97 -2.36 -23.89
N SER A 72 18.02 -3.27 -23.71
CA SER A 72 17.09 -3.22 -22.59
C SER A 72 17.20 -4.48 -21.75
N ASP A 73 17.66 -4.33 -20.51
CA ASP A 73 17.48 -5.35 -19.48
C ASP A 73 16.07 -5.17 -18.91
N PHE A 74 15.23 -6.20 -19.07
CA PHE A 74 13.83 -6.20 -18.62
C PHE A 74 13.67 -5.74 -17.16
N TRP A 75 14.66 -6.08 -16.32
CA TRP A 75 14.65 -5.83 -14.88
C TRP A 75 15.25 -4.49 -14.44
N LEU A 76 15.94 -3.76 -15.33
CA LEU A 76 16.62 -2.51 -14.99
C LEU A 76 15.99 -1.30 -15.67
N ASN A 77 15.76 -1.38 -16.99
CA ASN A 77 15.52 -0.21 -17.83
C ASN A 77 14.30 -0.36 -18.75
N SER A 78 13.59 -1.48 -18.71
CA SER A 78 12.47 -1.71 -19.62
C SER A 78 11.26 -0.83 -19.26
N PRO A 79 10.78 0.03 -20.18
CA PRO A 79 9.53 0.76 -20.02
C PRO A 79 8.34 -0.19 -19.82
N ALA A 80 8.38 -1.39 -20.40
CA ALA A 80 7.34 -2.39 -20.24
C ALA A 80 7.21 -2.83 -18.76
N MET A 81 8.31 -2.92 -18.01
CA MET A 81 8.26 -3.26 -16.58
C MET A 81 7.51 -2.20 -15.77
N ILE A 82 7.72 -0.92 -16.09
CA ILE A 82 7.04 0.20 -15.43
C ILE A 82 5.54 0.14 -15.73
N LEU A 83 5.17 -0.08 -16.99
CA LEU A 83 3.78 -0.18 -17.42
C LEU A 83 3.04 -1.38 -16.83
N ILE A 84 3.70 -2.55 -16.74
CA ILE A 84 3.13 -3.74 -16.08
C ILE A 84 2.86 -3.42 -14.61
N LYS A 85 3.85 -2.87 -13.88
CA LYS A 85 3.68 -2.50 -12.47
C LYS A 85 2.56 -1.48 -12.29
N LEU A 86 2.51 -0.47 -13.14
CA LEU A 86 1.46 0.54 -13.11
C LEU A 86 0.07 -0.09 -13.33
N GLY A 87 -0.07 -0.95 -14.35
CA GLY A 87 -1.31 -1.64 -14.66
C GLY A 87 -1.80 -2.51 -13.51
N VAL A 88 -0.89 -3.26 -12.88
CA VAL A 88 -1.19 -4.08 -11.70
C VAL A 88 -1.63 -3.22 -10.51
N VAL A 89 -0.95 -2.10 -10.25
CA VAL A 89 -1.34 -1.19 -9.15
C VAL A 89 -2.71 -0.58 -9.37
N LEU A 90 -3.04 -0.16 -10.60
CA LEU A 90 -4.38 0.36 -10.95
C LEU A 90 -5.46 -0.71 -10.77
N ALA A 91 -5.19 -1.95 -11.19
CA ALA A 91 -6.11 -3.07 -10.99
C ALA A 91 -6.32 -3.38 -9.51
N LEU A 92 -5.25 -3.43 -8.71
CA LEU A 92 -5.32 -3.64 -7.25
C LEU A 92 -6.11 -2.54 -6.55
N LEU A 93 -5.97 -1.28 -6.98
CA LEU A 93 -6.75 -0.17 -6.44
C LEU A 93 -8.24 -0.37 -6.67
N ALA A 94 -8.64 -0.75 -7.89
CA ALA A 94 -10.04 -1.00 -8.21
C ALA A 94 -10.61 -2.21 -7.45
N VAL A 95 -9.83 -3.30 -7.31
CA VAL A 95 -10.21 -4.47 -6.50
C VAL A 95 -10.37 -4.07 -5.03
N ALA A 96 -9.46 -3.28 -4.48
CA ALA A 96 -9.56 -2.79 -3.11
C ALA A 96 -10.80 -1.91 -2.91
N TYR A 97 -11.15 -1.07 -3.89
CA TYR A 97 -12.39 -0.30 -3.87
C TYR A 97 -13.63 -1.20 -3.84
N LEU A 98 -13.70 -2.19 -4.74
CA LEU A 98 -14.77 -3.18 -4.76
C LEU A 98 -14.88 -3.89 -3.41
N TRP A 99 -13.76 -4.37 -2.87
CA TRP A 99 -13.73 -5.06 -1.58
C TRP A 99 -14.31 -4.22 -0.44
N VAL A 100 -14.01 -2.92 -0.39
CA VAL A 100 -14.56 -2.01 0.62
C VAL A 100 -16.04 -1.74 0.41
N ASN A 101 -16.51 -1.72 -0.84
CA ASN A 101 -17.91 -1.42 -1.18
C ASN A 101 -18.83 -2.66 -1.11
N LEU A 102 -18.29 -3.89 -1.13
CA LEU A 102 -19.06 -5.10 -0.83
C LEU A 102 -19.53 -5.05 0.64
N GLY A 103 -20.84 -5.18 0.86
CA GLY A 103 -21.51 -4.88 2.14
C GLY A 103 -20.95 -5.56 3.41
N ALA A 104 -20.18 -6.64 3.29
CA ALA A 104 -19.47 -7.27 4.42
C ALA A 104 -18.33 -6.39 4.99
N ALA A 105 -17.75 -5.50 4.18
CA ALA A 105 -16.60 -4.68 4.54
C ALA A 105 -16.97 -3.25 5.03
N GLN A 106 -18.25 -2.88 5.00
CA GLN A 106 -18.70 -1.54 5.43
C GLN A 106 -18.44 -1.25 6.90
N LYS A 107 -18.55 -2.27 7.77
CA LYS A 107 -18.29 -2.13 9.22
C LYS A 107 -16.80 -2.22 9.55
N TRP A 108 -16.06 -3.09 8.87
CA TRP A 108 -14.62 -3.29 9.08
C TRP A 108 -13.96 -3.84 7.81
N SER A 109 -12.93 -3.14 7.33
CA SER A 109 -12.16 -3.55 6.15
C SER A 109 -10.67 -3.50 6.45
N LEU A 110 -10.01 -4.64 6.30
CA LEU A 110 -8.56 -4.79 6.45
C LEU A 110 -7.80 -3.82 5.53
N PHE A 111 -8.28 -3.63 4.30
CA PHE A 111 -7.67 -2.73 3.32
C PHE A 111 -7.74 -1.26 3.76
N ARG A 112 -8.91 -0.82 4.25
CA ARG A 112 -9.06 0.55 4.76
C ARG A 112 -8.17 0.79 5.98
N GLN A 113 -8.10 -0.21 6.85
CA GLN A 113 -7.30 -0.17 8.05
C GLN A 113 -5.80 -0.06 7.74
N PHE A 114 -5.26 -0.96 6.93
CA PHE A 114 -3.86 -0.90 6.52
C PHE A 114 -3.52 0.37 5.73
N GLY A 115 -4.43 0.88 4.90
CA GLY A 115 -4.22 2.15 4.19
C GLY A 115 -4.07 3.34 5.14
N THR A 116 -4.96 3.46 6.13
CA THR A 116 -4.96 4.59 7.08
C THR A 116 -3.78 4.57 8.07
N THR A 117 -3.25 3.39 8.40
CA THR A 117 -2.10 3.22 9.31
C THR A 117 -0.82 2.81 8.58
N SER A 118 -0.73 3.05 7.27
CA SER A 118 0.36 2.57 6.42
C SER A 118 1.74 2.99 6.92
N LEU A 119 1.91 4.24 7.36
CA LEU A 119 3.20 4.73 7.91
C LEU A 119 3.62 3.95 9.17
N LEU A 120 2.68 3.68 10.07
CA LEU A 120 2.96 2.94 11.30
C LEU A 120 3.28 1.48 10.99
N VAL A 121 2.48 0.86 10.12
CA VAL A 121 2.69 -0.53 9.69
C VAL A 121 4.04 -0.68 8.99
N TYR A 122 4.40 0.27 8.13
CA TYR A 122 5.70 0.31 7.45
C TYR A 122 6.86 0.44 8.44
N TRP A 123 6.77 1.36 9.40
CA TRP A 123 7.80 1.54 10.42
C TRP A 123 7.99 0.28 11.26
N VAL A 124 6.88 -0.30 11.74
CA VAL A 124 6.91 -1.56 12.49
C VAL A 124 7.47 -2.69 11.64
N HIS A 125 7.08 -2.80 10.37
CA HIS A 125 7.61 -3.83 9.47
C HIS A 125 9.13 -3.73 9.34
N ILE A 126 9.68 -2.52 9.16
CA ILE A 126 11.12 -2.32 9.08
C ILE A 126 11.80 -2.67 10.41
N GLU A 127 11.26 -2.22 11.54
CA GLU A 127 11.85 -2.54 12.85
C GLU A 127 11.76 -4.03 13.18
N LEU A 128 10.68 -4.73 12.78
CA LEU A 128 10.54 -6.16 13.04
C LEU A 128 11.40 -7.02 12.10
N VAL A 129 11.48 -6.66 10.81
CA VAL A 129 12.23 -7.45 9.82
C VAL A 129 13.72 -7.09 9.82
N TYR A 130 14.04 -5.80 9.93
CA TYR A 130 15.42 -5.29 9.84
C TYR A 130 15.98 -4.80 11.17
N GLY A 131 15.15 -4.67 12.21
CA GLY A 131 15.65 -4.31 13.51
C GLY A 131 16.53 -5.39 14.13
N ARG A 132 17.28 -4.95 15.14
CA ARG A 132 18.37 -5.69 15.77
C ARG A 132 17.91 -6.99 16.46
N TRP A 133 16.63 -7.10 16.79
CA TRP A 133 16.04 -8.20 17.56
C TRP A 133 15.83 -9.47 16.74
N PHE A 134 15.41 -9.35 15.47
CA PHE A 134 15.16 -10.50 14.59
C PHE A 134 16.24 -10.70 13.52
N GLY A 135 17.20 -9.78 13.42
CA GLY A 135 18.34 -9.89 12.49
C GLY A 135 19.23 -11.12 12.72
N ILE A 136 19.26 -11.66 13.95
CA ILE A 136 20.07 -12.82 14.35
C ILE A 136 19.59 -14.11 13.66
N TRP A 137 18.31 -14.20 13.31
CA TRP A 137 17.71 -15.37 12.70
C TRP A 137 17.69 -15.30 11.17
N LYS A 138 18.14 -14.18 10.57
CA LYS A 138 18.19 -14.05 9.12
C LYS A 138 19.09 -15.14 8.54
N GLN A 139 18.56 -15.88 7.56
CA GLN A 139 19.22 -16.97 6.83
C GLN A 139 19.29 -18.35 7.53
N ALA A 140 18.80 -18.49 8.78
CA ALA A 140 18.79 -19.78 9.48
C ALA A 140 17.43 -20.50 9.45
N LEU A 141 16.39 -19.90 8.86
CA LEU A 141 15.04 -20.45 8.87
C LEU A 141 14.75 -21.36 7.68
N SER A 142 14.08 -22.49 7.96
CA SER A 142 13.48 -23.34 6.93
C SER A 142 12.26 -22.66 6.30
N VAL A 143 11.87 -23.10 5.10
CA VAL A 143 10.73 -22.52 4.34
C VAL A 143 9.44 -22.50 5.17
N GLY A 144 9.16 -23.57 5.92
CA GLY A 144 7.98 -23.65 6.78
C GLY A 144 8.00 -22.61 7.91
N GLN A 145 9.16 -22.38 8.53
CA GLN A 145 9.30 -21.37 9.56
C GLN A 145 9.10 -19.96 8.98
N VAL A 146 9.65 -19.67 7.79
CA VAL A 146 9.44 -18.38 7.12
C VAL A 146 7.96 -18.08 6.89
N LEU A 147 7.17 -19.08 6.50
CA LEU A 147 5.72 -18.91 6.32
C LEU A 147 5.02 -18.56 7.63
N ILE A 148 5.35 -19.26 8.72
CA ILE A 148 4.79 -18.98 10.05
C ILE A 148 5.18 -17.58 10.51
N TYR A 149 6.46 -17.22 10.41
CA TYR A 149 6.94 -15.89 10.76
C TYR A 149 6.24 -14.79 9.95
N THR A 150 6.03 -15.03 8.65
CA THR A 150 5.30 -14.09 7.79
C THR A 150 3.86 -13.92 8.24
N ALA A 151 3.16 -15.02 8.55
CA ALA A 151 1.79 -14.97 9.05
C ALA A 151 1.68 -14.25 10.40
N VAL A 152 2.60 -14.54 11.34
CA VAL A 152 2.68 -13.87 12.65
C VAL A 152 2.96 -12.38 12.48
N LEU A 153 3.89 -12.02 11.60
CA LEU A 153 4.22 -10.63 11.31
C LEU A 153 3.01 -9.86 10.75
N ILE A 154 2.27 -10.46 9.81
CA ILE A 154 1.03 -9.88 9.28
C ILE A 154 -0.02 -9.71 10.39
N ALA A 155 -0.21 -10.72 11.24
CA ALA A 155 -1.15 -10.65 12.35
C ALA A 155 -0.78 -9.55 13.36
N LEU A 156 0.51 -9.41 13.69
CA LEU A 156 1.02 -8.42 14.64
C LEU A 156 0.86 -6.99 14.08
N MET A 157 1.13 -6.78 12.79
CA MET A 157 0.88 -5.51 12.11
C MET A 157 -0.62 -5.17 12.08
N ALA A 158 -1.49 -6.14 11.83
CA ALA A 158 -2.95 -5.95 11.86
C ALA A 158 -3.42 -5.58 13.28
N ALA A 159 -2.90 -6.27 14.31
CA ALA A 159 -3.23 -6.01 15.70
C ALA A 159 -2.80 -4.61 16.15
N LEU A 160 -1.59 -4.18 15.79
CA LEU A 160 -1.10 -2.82 16.07
C LEU A 160 -1.94 -1.75 15.36
N SER A 161 -2.31 -2.00 14.11
CA SER A 161 -3.21 -1.11 13.38
C SER A 161 -4.57 -0.99 14.09
N LEU A 162 -5.15 -2.11 14.55
CA LEU A 162 -6.40 -2.16 15.32
C LEU A 162 -6.30 -1.42 16.64
N ALA A 163 -5.23 -1.67 17.39
CA ALA A 163 -4.94 -1.00 18.65
C ALA A 163 -4.87 0.52 18.46
N ARG A 164 -4.20 0.99 17.40
CA ARG A 164 -4.10 2.42 17.09
C ARG A 164 -5.45 3.05 16.74
N THR A 165 -6.25 2.40 15.88
CA THR A 165 -7.57 2.92 15.48
C THR A 165 -8.55 2.94 16.64
N ARG A 166 -8.51 1.94 17.52
CA ARG A 166 -9.37 1.85 18.70
C ARG A 166 -8.81 2.54 19.94
N TRP A 167 -7.57 3.06 19.90
CA TRP A 167 -6.90 3.65 21.06
C TRP A 167 -7.72 4.76 21.73
N LYS A 168 -8.33 5.65 20.95
CA LYS A 168 -9.18 6.73 21.49
C LYS A 168 -10.46 6.20 22.16
N SER A 169 -11.03 5.11 21.65
CA SER A 169 -12.22 4.47 22.22
C SER A 169 -11.88 3.69 23.50
N ILE A 170 -10.77 2.94 23.48
CA ILE A 170 -10.23 2.25 24.65
C ILE A 170 -9.90 3.25 25.77
N TRP A 171 -9.27 4.37 25.42
CA TRP A 171 -8.93 5.41 26.39
C TRP A 171 -10.15 6.19 26.91
N ALA A 172 -11.24 6.27 26.14
CA ALA A 172 -12.50 6.84 26.59
C ALA A 172 -13.25 5.92 27.58
N VAL A 173 -13.17 4.60 27.39
CA VAL A 173 -13.70 3.60 28.35
C VAL A 173 -12.86 3.55 29.63
N LEU A 174 -11.55 3.82 29.53
CA LEU A 174 -10.64 3.89 30.67
C LEU A 174 -10.69 5.21 31.44
N LYS A 175 -11.37 6.25 30.94
CA LYS A 175 -11.60 7.46 31.74
C LYS A 175 -12.68 7.15 32.79
N PRO A 176 -12.36 7.20 34.09
CA PRO A 176 -13.38 7.06 35.12
C PRO A 176 -14.42 8.16 34.93
N THR A 177 -15.69 7.78 35.00
CA THR A 177 -16.84 8.68 34.94
C THR A 177 -16.63 9.79 35.96
N PRO A 178 -16.66 11.09 35.57
CA PRO A 178 -16.56 12.15 36.56
C PRO A 178 -17.73 12.02 37.53
N LEU A 179 -17.42 11.90 38.82
CA LEU A 179 -18.38 11.81 39.91
C LEU A 179 -19.40 12.96 39.77
N PRO A 180 -20.71 12.71 39.97
CA PRO A 180 -21.71 13.77 39.99
C PRO A 180 -21.28 14.84 40.99
N GLN A 181 -20.98 16.05 40.51
CA GLN A 181 -20.75 17.17 41.42
C GLN A 181 -22.03 17.37 42.23
N PRO A 182 -21.98 17.38 43.57
CA PRO A 182 -23.15 17.67 44.37
C PRO A 182 -23.62 19.08 44.00
N ARG A 183 -24.86 19.14 43.48
CA ARG A 183 -25.58 20.37 43.19
C ARG A 183 -25.45 21.26 44.41
N ARG A 184 -24.66 22.34 44.31
CA ARG A 184 -24.65 23.38 45.35
C ARG A 184 -26.10 23.85 45.45
N ALA A 185 -26.76 23.50 46.55
CA ALA A 185 -28.01 24.10 46.92
C ALA A 185 -27.71 25.60 47.04
N SER A 186 -28.30 26.39 46.14
CA SER A 186 -28.42 27.82 46.33
C SER A 186 -29.27 27.99 47.58
N GLY A 187 -28.61 28.21 48.72
CA GLY A 187 -29.28 28.71 49.92
C GLY A 187 -29.58 30.18 49.72
N ASP A 188 -30.83 30.54 49.98
CA ASP A 188 -31.38 31.84 50.41
C ASP A 188 -30.74 33.13 49.91
#